data_AF-A0A5N8WKZ6-F1
#
_entry.id   AF-A0A5N8WKZ6-F1
#
_cell.length_a   1.000
_cell.length_b   1.000
_cell.length_c   1.000
_cell.angle_alpha   90.00
_cell.angle_beta   90.00
_cell.angle_gamma   90.00
#
_symmetry.space_group_name_H-M   'P 1'
#
loop_
_entity.id
_entity.type
_entity.pdbx_description
1 polymer ?
#
loop_
_entity_poly.entity_id
_entity_poly.type
_entity_poly.pdbx_seq_one_letter_code
_entity_poly.pdbx_strand_id
1 'polypeptide(L)'
;MDERRDPPPTPEPGVPRQMNAPSGELSPVQQARRRYVQHVTDECARCRDVDRDRCDEGERLYRAWIDVCDDAYRQLSDHTQ
;
A
#
# COMPACT_ATOMS: atom_id res chain seq x y z
N MET A 1 -0.52 -19.85 42.72
CA MET A 1 -0.52 -18.56 41.98
C MET A 1 -1.11 -18.88 40.62
N ASP A 2 -2.42 -18.67 40.45
CA ASP A 2 -3.15 -18.89 39.20
C ASP A 2 -3.05 -17.63 38.35
N GLU A 3 -2.16 -17.63 37.36
CA GLU A 3 -2.13 -16.58 36.34
C GLU A 3 -3.30 -16.81 35.39
N ARG A 4 -4.40 -16.09 35.62
CA ARG A 4 -5.53 -16.00 34.70
C ARG A 4 -5.03 -15.42 33.38
N ARG A 5 -4.79 -16.29 32.41
CA ARG A 5 -4.52 -15.94 31.02
C ARG A 5 -5.81 -15.36 30.42
N ASP A 6 -5.78 -14.09 30.07
CA ASP A 6 -6.84 -13.42 29.33
C ASP A 6 -7.13 -14.21 28.04
N PRO A 7 -8.40 -14.52 27.70
CA PRO A 7 -8.73 -15.17 26.44
C PRO A 7 -8.40 -14.23 25.27
N PRO A 8 -7.85 -14.73 24.14
CA PRO A 8 -7.59 -13.89 22.99
C PRO A 8 -8.90 -13.28 22.48
N PRO A 9 -8.89 -12.02 22.00
CA PRO A 9 -10.09 -11.36 21.50
C PRO A 9 -10.66 -12.17 20.33
N THR A 10 -11.93 -12.56 20.45
CA THR A 10 -12.70 -13.17 19.36
C THR A 10 -12.73 -12.21 18.17
N PRO A 11 -12.31 -12.64 16.97
CA PRO A 11 -12.36 -11.78 15.79
C PRO A 11 -13.81 -11.46 15.43
N GLU A 12 -14.15 -10.16 15.41
CA GLU A 12 -15.48 -9.68 15.09
C GLU A 12 -15.84 -9.96 13.62
N PRO A 13 -17.07 -10.42 13.31
CA PRO A 13 -17.51 -10.59 11.94
C PRO A 13 -17.71 -9.21 11.29
N GLY A 14 -16.78 -8.82 10.42
CA GLY A 14 -16.81 -7.53 9.73
C GLY A 14 -15.43 -6.96 9.40
N VAL A 15 -14.34 -7.57 9.88
CA VAL A 15 -12.98 -7.15 9.50
C VAL A 15 -12.81 -7.38 8.00
N PRO A 16 -12.58 -6.32 7.18
CA PRO A 16 -12.32 -6.48 5.77
C PRO A 16 -11.11 -7.42 5.63
N ARG A 17 -11.29 -8.48 4.83
CA ARG A 17 -10.27 -9.50 4.57
C ARG A 17 -9.00 -8.76 4.17
N GLN A 18 -8.05 -8.66 5.11
CA GLN A 18 -6.76 -8.09 4.81
C GLN A 18 -6.20 -8.92 3.66
N MET A 19 -5.85 -8.26 2.57
CA MET A 19 -5.00 -8.85 1.53
C MET A 19 -3.65 -9.10 2.20
N ASN A 20 -3.57 -10.18 2.96
CA ASN A 20 -2.38 -10.63 3.64
C ASN A 20 -1.41 -11.05 2.54
N ALA A 21 -0.53 -10.12 2.17
CA ALA A 21 0.76 -10.54 1.64
C ALA A 21 1.37 -11.54 2.66
N PRO A 22 2.03 -12.61 2.19
CA PRO A 22 2.67 -13.58 3.07
C PRO A 22 3.51 -12.82 4.10
N SER A 23 3.34 -13.16 5.38
CA SER A 23 3.81 -12.39 6.53
C SER A 23 5.24 -11.85 6.34
N GLY A 24 5.36 -10.56 6.00
CA GLY A 24 6.63 -9.87 5.78
C GLY A 24 6.81 -9.23 4.40
N GLU A 25 6.01 -9.60 3.40
CA GLU A 25 6.06 -8.97 2.08
C GLU A 25 5.08 -7.79 1.99
N LEU A 26 5.48 -6.71 1.33
CA LEU A 26 4.60 -5.58 1.06
C LEU A 26 3.59 -5.99 -0.02
N SER A 27 2.33 -5.58 0.13
CA SER A 27 1.34 -5.75 -0.95
C SER A 27 1.82 -5.04 -2.22
N PRO A 28 1.39 -5.47 -3.42
CA PRO A 28 1.77 -4.81 -4.68
C PRO A 28 1.54 -3.30 -4.66
N VAL A 29 0.41 -2.85 -4.08
CA VAL A 29 0.09 -1.43 -3.87
C VAL A 29 1.13 -0.75 -2.97
N GLN A 30 1.50 -1.37 -1.85
CA GLN A 30 2.49 -0.83 -0.92
C GLN A 30 3.88 -0.75 -1.56
N GLN A 31 4.26 -1.74 -2.38
CA GLN A 31 5.53 -1.73 -3.12
C GLN A 31 5.59 -0.59 -4.15
N ALA A 32 4.53 -0.43 -4.95
CA ALA A 32 4.45 0.64 -5.95
C ALA A 32 4.48 2.03 -5.28
N ARG A 33 3.71 2.21 -4.20
CA ARG A 33 3.73 3.44 -3.40
C ARG A 33 5.13 3.72 -2.83
N ARG A 34 5.80 2.71 -2.27
CA ARG A 34 7.16 2.88 -1.71
C ARG A 34 8.13 3.38 -2.78
N ARG A 35 8.11 2.79 -3.98
CA ARG A 35 8.98 3.20 -5.09
C ARG A 35 8.72 4.65 -5.51
N TYR A 36 7.45 5.02 -5.67
CA TYR A 36 7.07 6.40 -5.98
C TYR A 36 7.55 7.38 -4.90
N VAL A 37 7.28 7.09 -3.63
CA VAL A 37 7.68 7.95 -2.50
C VAL A 37 9.19 8.10 -2.46
N GLN A 38 9.95 7.00 -2.45
CA GLN A 38 11.41 7.03 -2.43
C GLN A 38 12.00 7.89 -3.55
N HIS A 39 11.42 7.82 -4.75
CA HIS A 39 11.87 8.64 -5.86
C HIS A 39 11.65 10.14 -5.61
N VAL A 40 10.45 10.53 -5.18
CA VAL A 40 10.09 11.95 -5.02
C VAL A 40 10.68 12.56 -3.74
N THR A 41 10.95 11.77 -2.70
CA THR A 41 11.48 12.26 -1.42
C THR A 41 12.99 12.26 -1.34
N ASP A 42 13.68 11.28 -1.95
CA ASP A 42 15.10 11.04 -1.69
C ASP A 42 15.95 11.10 -2.97
N GLU A 43 15.51 10.43 -4.04
CA GLU A 43 16.38 10.18 -5.20
C GLU A 43 16.40 11.33 -6.22
N CYS A 44 15.26 12.01 -6.41
CA CYS A 44 15.11 12.99 -7.47
C CYS A 44 15.16 14.42 -6.95
N ALA A 45 16.28 15.11 -7.19
CA ALA A 45 16.44 16.52 -6.86
C ALA A 45 15.37 17.43 -7.52
N ARG A 46 14.95 17.10 -8.76
CA ARG A 46 13.89 17.84 -9.46
C ARG A 46 12.53 17.68 -8.77
N CYS A 47 12.21 16.48 -8.32
CA CYS A 47 10.95 16.21 -7.65
C CYS A 47 10.93 16.70 -6.17
N ARG A 48 12.09 17.00 -5.57
CA ARG A 48 12.20 17.71 -4.27
C ARG A 48 12.07 19.23 -4.37
N ASP A 49 12.29 19.78 -5.56
CA ASP A 49 12.20 21.21 -5.83
C ASP A 49 10.75 21.58 -6.14
N VAL A 50 10.08 22.25 -5.20
CA VAL A 50 8.65 22.62 -5.32
C VAL A 50 8.39 23.65 -6.42
N ASP A 51 9.43 24.36 -6.87
CA ASP A 51 9.33 25.38 -7.92
C ASP A 51 9.59 24.79 -9.32
N ARG A 52 9.91 23.50 -9.41
CA ARG A 52 10.08 22.80 -10.70
C ARG A 52 8.91 21.88 -11.00
N ASP A 53 8.61 21.77 -12.29
CA ASP A 53 7.68 20.78 -12.80
C ASP A 53 8.10 19.35 -12.44
N ARG A 54 7.08 18.50 -12.28
CA ARG A 54 7.25 17.07 -11.98
C ARG A 54 8.20 16.41 -12.97
N CYS A 55 9.02 15.50 -12.44
CA CYS A 55 9.93 14.70 -13.23
C CYS A 55 9.17 13.57 -13.95
N ASP A 56 9.51 13.29 -15.21
CA ASP A 56 8.84 12.26 -16.03
C ASP A 56 8.82 10.88 -15.34
N GLU A 57 9.91 10.54 -14.66
CA GLU A 57 10.03 9.30 -13.91
C GLU A 57 9.11 9.26 -12.67
N GLY A 58 8.97 10.39 -11.98
CA GLY A 58 8.02 10.51 -10.87
C GLY A 58 6.57 10.36 -11.36
N GLU A 59 6.24 10.91 -12.53
CA GLU A 59 4.93 10.72 -13.15
C GLU A 59 4.70 9.26 -13.57
N ARG A 60 5.70 8.61 -14.15
CA ARG A 60 5.64 7.19 -14.51
C ARG A 60 5.39 6.31 -13.29
N LEU A 61 6.11 6.54 -12.19
CA LEU A 61 5.95 5.80 -10.94
C LEU A 61 4.60 6.07 -10.27
N TYR A 62 4.11 7.31 -10.33
CA TYR A 62 2.77 7.66 -9.86
C TYR A 62 1.69 6.90 -10.62
N ARG A 63 1.73 6.91 -11.95
CA ARG A 63 0.77 6.18 -12.80
C ARG A 63 0.80 4.68 -12.51
N ALA A 64 1.99 4.10 -12.41
CA ALA A 64 2.14 2.68 -12.07
C ALA A 64 1.53 2.33 -10.70
N TRP A 65 1.61 3.23 -9.71
CA TRP A 65 0.95 3.02 -8.43
C TRP A 65 -0.57 3.09 -8.55
N ILE A 66 -1.12 4.05 -9.32
CA ILE A 66 -2.55 4.15 -9.58
C ILE A 66 -3.08 2.89 -10.29
N ASP A 67 -2.40 2.41 -11.33
CA ASP A 67 -2.82 1.22 -12.06
C ASP A 67 -2.94 -0.02 -11.15
N VAL A 68 -1.98 -0.19 -10.22
CA VAL A 68 -2.00 -1.29 -9.25
C VAL A 68 -3.12 -1.12 -8.20
N CYS A 69 -3.43 0.13 -7.82
CA CYS A 69 -4.59 0.40 -6.97
C CYS A 69 -5.90 0.05 -7.67
N ASP A 70 -6.07 0.47 -8.92
CA ASP A 70 -7.29 0.21 -9.70
C ASP A 70 -7.53 -1.28 -9.90
N ASP A 71 -6.46 -2.04 -10.19
CA ASP A 71 -6.52 -3.49 -10.30
C ASP A 71 -6.91 -4.14 -8.95
N ALA A 72 -6.30 -3.71 -7.85
CA ALA A 72 -6.65 -4.21 -6.52
C ALA A 72 -8.11 -3.88 -6.13
N TYR A 73 -8.60 -2.69 -6.45
CA TYR A 73 -9.99 -2.29 -6.22
C TYR A 73 -10.97 -3.10 -7.06
N ARG A 74 -10.62 -3.40 -8.32
CA ARG A 74 -11.42 -4.26 -9.19
C ARG A 74 -11.54 -5.67 -8.60
N GLN A 75 -10.42 -6.26 -8.20
CA GLN A 75 -10.41 -7.59 -7.56
C GLN A 75 -11.30 -7.63 -6.31
N LEU A 76 -11.23 -6.60 -5.44
CA LEU A 76 -12.09 -6.53 -4.25
C LEU A 76 -13.58 -6.43 -4.61
N SER A 77 -13.90 -5.70 -5.68
CA SER A 77 -15.28 -5.49 -6.15
C SER A 77 -15.86 -6.76 -6.77
N ASP A 78 -15.08 -7.50 -7.57
CA ASP A 78 -15.46 -8.79 -8.15
C ASP A 78 -15.67 -9.89 -7.08
N HIS A 79 -14.98 -9.78 -5.94
CA HIS A 79 -15.13 -10.70 -4.80
C HIS A 79 -16.32 -10.39 -3.87
N THR A 80 -17.07 -9.31 -4.12
CA THR A 80 -18.18 -8.88 -3.26
C THR A 80 -19.58 -9.19 -3.87
N GLN A 81 -19.63 -9.93 -4.99
CA GLN A 81 -20.86 -10.45 -5.60
C GLN A 81 -21.09 -11.93 -5.26
#